data_AF-A0A940BKR1-F1
#
_entry.id   AF-A0A940BKR1-F1
#
_cell.length_a   1.000
_cell.length_b   1.000
_cell.length_c   1.000
_cell.angle_alpha   90.00
_cell.angle_beta   90.00
_cell.angle_gamma   90.00
#
_symmetry.space_group_name_H-M   'P 1'
#
loop_
_entity.id
_entity.type
_entity.pdbx_description
1 polymer ?
#
loop_
_entity_poly.entity_id
_entity_poly.type
_entity_poly.pdbx_seq_one_letter_code
_entity_poly.pdbx_strand_id
1 'polypeptide(L)'
;MKNTKIFFLAALAMLLGSIVNSYADPDPNFHIYLCFGQSNMEGQGNIENQDKTVDSRFQVLCSYDNCGSRKKGSWYDATPPLSCCSGQHLGPVDYFGRTLVKNLPEKIKVGVVVVAIAGCDIQLFEKENYKSYRAESYMQSTIQSYGGNP
;
A
#
# COMPACT_ATOMS: atom_id res chain seq x y z
N MET A 1 -21.25 -49.38 21.12
CA MET A 1 -21.19 -48.18 22.00
C MET A 1 -19.80 -47.54 22.12
N LYS A 2 -18.67 -48.28 22.09
CA LYS A 2 -17.32 -47.67 22.15
C LYS A 2 -16.95 -46.85 20.90
N ASN A 3 -17.26 -47.36 19.70
CA ASN A 3 -16.85 -46.72 18.45
C ASN A 3 -17.59 -45.39 18.19
N THR A 4 -18.86 -45.28 18.57
CA THR A 4 -19.65 -44.04 18.47
C THR A 4 -19.08 -42.91 19.31
N LYS A 5 -18.53 -43.21 20.51
CA LYS A 5 -17.86 -42.20 21.35
C LYS A 5 -16.57 -41.67 20.72
N ILE A 6 -15.81 -42.53 20.04
CA ILE A 6 -14.58 -42.15 19.32
C ILE A 6 -14.91 -41.24 18.13
N PHE A 7 -15.96 -41.55 17.36
CA PHE A 7 -16.43 -40.67 16.28
C PHE A 7 -16.92 -39.30 16.79
N PHE A 8 -17.62 -39.27 17.93
CA PHE A 8 -18.05 -38.01 18.55
C PHE A 8 -16.86 -37.17 19.07
N LEU A 9 -15.85 -37.79 19.67
CA LEU A 9 -14.63 -37.12 20.13
C LEU A 9 -13.81 -36.55 18.97
N ALA A 10 -13.70 -37.28 17.86
CA ALA A 10 -13.00 -36.82 16.66
C ALA A 10 -13.73 -35.65 15.96
N ALA A 11 -15.06 -35.69 15.89
CA ALA A 11 -15.87 -34.60 15.34
C ALA A 11 -15.79 -33.32 16.19
N LEU A 12 -15.77 -33.45 17.52
CA LEU A 12 -15.61 -32.33 18.45
C LEU A 12 -14.22 -31.67 18.34
N ALA A 13 -13.16 -32.46 18.14
CA ALA A 13 -11.81 -31.96 17.93
C ALA A 13 -11.66 -31.18 16.60
N MET A 14 -12.31 -31.63 15.52
CA MET A 14 -12.34 -30.89 14.25
C MET A 14 -13.15 -29.57 14.35
N LEU A 15 -14.23 -29.56 15.14
CA LEU A 15 -15.02 -28.34 15.40
C LEU A 15 -14.27 -27.30 16.25
N LEU A 16 -13.43 -27.75 17.18
CA LEU A 16 -12.60 -26.87 18.03
C LEU A 16 -11.37 -26.31 17.27
N GLY A 17 -10.86 -27.03 16.27
CA GLY A 17 -9.72 -26.59 15.46
C GLY A 17 -10.05 -25.55 14.39
N SER A 18 -11.33 -25.28 14.11
CA SER A 18 -11.77 -24.45 12.98
C SER A 18 -11.98 -22.97 13.32
N ILE A 19 -11.61 -22.50 14.52
CA ILE A 19 -11.94 -21.13 14.98
C ILE A 19 -10.73 -20.32 15.49
N VAL A 20 -9.49 -20.71 15.18
CA VAL A 20 -8.33 -19.88 15.47
C VAL A 20 -8.03 -18.94 14.30
N ASN A 21 -8.74 -17.81 14.24
CA ASN A 21 -8.26 -16.67 13.48
C ASN A 21 -7.03 -16.10 14.20
N SER A 22 -5.85 -16.59 13.84
CA SER A 22 -4.59 -16.01 14.31
C SER A 22 -4.34 -14.70 13.57
N TYR A 23 -4.78 -13.58 14.16
CA TYR A 23 -4.29 -12.27 13.75
C TYR A 23 -2.89 -12.11 14.33
N ALA A 24 -1.87 -12.05 13.48
CA ALA A 24 -0.55 -11.64 13.93
C ALA A 24 -0.62 -10.18 14.38
N ASP A 25 -0.05 -9.86 15.54
CA ASP A 25 0.07 -8.49 15.98
C ASP A 25 0.87 -7.68 14.94
N PRO A 26 0.54 -6.38 14.74
CA PRO A 26 1.34 -5.51 13.88
C PRO A 26 2.81 -5.52 14.29
N ASP A 27 3.73 -5.66 13.33
CA ASP A 27 5.17 -5.61 13.61
C ASP A 27 5.55 -4.22 14.14
N PRO A 28 5.98 -4.10 15.41
CA PRO A 28 6.33 -2.80 15.98
C PRO A 28 7.58 -2.17 15.33
N ASN A 29 8.36 -2.94 14.56
CA ASN A 29 9.52 -2.44 13.81
C ASN A 29 9.16 -2.06 12.37
N PHE A 30 7.89 -2.13 11.96
CA PHE A 30 7.47 -1.69 10.63
C PHE A 30 6.69 -0.38 10.70
N HIS A 31 7.38 0.72 10.41
CA HIS A 31 6.79 2.05 10.44
C HIS A 31 6.12 2.36 9.10
N ILE A 32 4.80 2.51 9.10
CA ILE A 32 4.03 2.76 7.88
C ILE A 32 3.57 4.21 7.83
N TYR A 33 3.78 4.88 6.70
CA TYR A 33 3.40 6.26 6.45
C TYR A 33 2.40 6.34 5.30
N LEU A 34 1.27 7.01 5.52
CA LEU A 34 0.32 7.37 4.47
C LEU A 34 0.74 8.69 3.83
N CYS A 35 0.98 8.69 2.53
CA CYS A 35 1.45 9.83 1.75
C CYS A 35 0.40 10.14 0.68
N PHE A 36 -0.48 11.12 0.94
CA PHE A 36 -1.55 11.47 0.01
C PHE A 36 -1.49 12.92 -0.45
N GLY A 37 -2.08 13.22 -1.60
CA GLY A 37 -2.16 14.59 -2.12
C GLY A 37 -2.33 14.67 -3.64
N GLN A 38 -1.82 15.76 -4.22
CA GLN A 38 -1.92 16.03 -5.65
C GLN A 38 -0.59 15.78 -6.41
N SER A 39 -0.40 16.42 -7.56
CA SER A 39 0.74 16.24 -8.49
C SER A 39 2.14 16.29 -7.85
N ASN A 40 2.35 17.15 -6.85
CA ASN A 40 3.65 17.25 -6.16
C ASN A 40 3.93 16.08 -5.22
N MET A 41 2.90 15.41 -4.69
CA MET A 41 3.03 14.16 -3.93
C MET A 41 3.18 12.97 -4.86
N GLU A 42 2.42 12.96 -5.97
CA GLU A 42 2.58 11.99 -7.06
C GLU A 42 4.02 12.02 -7.59
N GLY A 43 4.60 13.21 -7.71
CA GLY A 43 5.94 13.39 -8.22
C GLY A 43 5.92 13.72 -9.70
N GLN A 44 6.74 14.71 -10.07
CA GLN A 44 6.92 15.19 -11.43
C GLN A 44 8.41 15.21 -11.82
N GLY A 45 9.27 14.65 -10.96
CA GLY A 45 10.70 14.56 -11.19
C GLY A 45 11.04 13.40 -12.12
N ASN A 46 12.14 13.57 -12.86
CA ASN A 46 12.73 12.48 -13.63
C ASN A 46 13.35 11.44 -12.70
N ILE A 47 13.16 10.16 -13.02
CA ILE A 47 13.80 9.03 -12.32
C ILE A 47 15.14 8.77 -12.98
N GLU A 48 16.21 8.94 -12.21
CA GLU A 48 17.57 8.68 -12.66
C GLU A 48 18.03 7.27 -12.25
N ASN A 49 19.21 6.85 -12.74
CA ASN A 49 19.73 5.52 -12.43
C ASN A 49 20.01 5.31 -10.94
N GLN A 50 20.40 6.37 -10.23
CA GLN A 50 20.62 6.33 -8.77
C GLN A 50 19.33 6.03 -7.99
N ASP A 51 18.17 6.42 -8.52
CA ASP A 51 16.88 6.23 -7.84
C ASP A 51 16.39 4.78 -7.95
N LYS A 52 16.94 3.98 -8.87
CA LYS A 52 16.50 2.59 -9.12
C LYS A 52 17.04 1.57 -8.12
N THR A 53 17.99 1.96 -7.28
CA THR A 53 18.56 1.12 -6.22
C THR A 53 18.01 1.55 -4.88
N VAL A 54 17.45 0.62 -4.10
CA VAL A 54 16.72 0.91 -2.86
C VAL A 54 17.15 -0.06 -1.76
N ASP A 55 17.24 0.43 -0.51
CA ASP A 55 17.40 -0.44 0.66
C ASP A 55 16.14 -1.30 0.82
N SER A 56 16.29 -2.62 1.00
CA SER A 56 15.16 -3.56 1.12
C SER A 56 14.28 -3.31 2.35
N ARG A 57 14.73 -2.51 3.32
CA ARG A 57 13.90 -2.04 4.44
C ARG A 57 12.91 -0.95 4.03
N PHE A 58 13.10 -0.31 2.87
CA PHE A 58 12.17 0.70 2.35
C PHE A 58 11.20 0.04 1.36
N GLN A 59 9.94 -0.08 1.78
CA GLN A 59 8.89 -0.77 1.07
C GLN A 59 7.76 0.19 0.67
N VAL A 60 7.12 -0.07 -0.47
CA VAL A 60 5.90 0.61 -0.92
C VAL A 60 4.76 -0.39 -1.02
N LEU A 61 3.59 -0.02 -0.51
CA LEU A 61 2.36 -0.77 -0.74
C LEU A 61 1.82 -0.40 -2.12
N CYS A 62 1.57 -1.38 -2.97
CA CYS A 62 0.87 -1.12 -4.23
C CYS A 62 -0.59 -0.72 -3.92
N SER A 63 -0.89 0.57 -4.02
CA SER A 63 -2.25 1.15 -3.84
C SER A 63 -3.09 1.11 -5.12
N TYR A 64 -2.46 0.83 -6.27
CA TYR A 64 -3.05 0.80 -7.60
C TYR A 64 -3.53 -0.59 -8.03
N ASP A 65 -4.66 -0.62 -8.73
CA ASP A 65 -5.05 -1.75 -9.56
C ASP A 65 -4.30 -1.76 -10.90
N ASN A 66 -4.16 -2.95 -11.51
CA ASN A 66 -3.55 -3.16 -12.83
C ASN A 66 -2.06 -2.74 -12.96
N CYS A 67 -1.29 -2.89 -11.88
CA CYS A 67 0.11 -2.48 -11.81
C CYS A 67 1.09 -3.53 -12.38
N GLY A 68 0.76 -4.13 -13.52
CA GLY A 68 1.57 -5.18 -14.16
C GLY A 68 1.78 -6.38 -13.23
N SER A 69 3.02 -6.61 -12.79
CA SER A 69 3.39 -7.69 -11.86
C SER A 69 3.09 -7.37 -10.39
N ARG A 70 2.88 -6.08 -10.04
CA ARG A 70 2.52 -5.67 -8.68
C ARG A 70 1.02 -5.88 -8.46
N LYS A 71 0.67 -6.44 -7.29
CA LYS A 71 -0.70 -6.70 -6.86
C LYS A 71 -1.10 -5.68 -5.80
N LYS A 72 -2.29 -5.11 -5.93
CA LYS A 72 -2.84 -4.18 -4.94
C LYS A 72 -2.83 -4.80 -3.54
N GLY A 73 -2.45 -4.00 -2.54
CA GLY A 73 -2.35 -4.44 -1.15
C GLY A 73 -1.12 -5.30 -0.82
N SER A 74 -0.17 -5.47 -1.76
CA SER A 74 1.10 -6.15 -1.52
C SER A 74 2.26 -5.16 -1.40
N TRP A 75 3.24 -5.51 -0.58
CA TRP A 75 4.47 -4.73 -0.35
C TRP A 75 5.56 -5.11 -1.34
N TYR A 76 6.32 -4.11 -1.79
CA TYR A 76 7.44 -4.24 -2.71
C TYR A 76 8.59 -3.31 -2.30
N ASP A 77 9.81 -3.59 -2.76
CA ASP A 77 10.89 -2.61 -2.68
C ASP A 77 10.44 -1.29 -3.31
N ALA A 78 10.68 -0.19 -2.60
CA ALA A 78 10.23 1.16 -2.97
C ALA A 78 11.06 1.77 -4.12
N THR A 79 11.13 1.05 -5.24
CA THR A 79 11.73 1.51 -6.49
C THR A 79 10.72 2.37 -7.25
N PRO A 80 11.07 3.64 -7.58
CA PRO A 80 10.16 4.56 -8.24
C PRO A 80 9.73 4.08 -9.64
N PRO A 81 8.57 4.54 -10.13
CA PRO A 81 7.64 5.46 -9.45
C PRO A 81 6.88 4.79 -8.30
N LEU A 82 6.60 5.56 -7.23
CA LEU A 82 5.94 5.06 -6.00
C LEU A 82 4.43 5.28 -6.00
N SER A 83 3.99 6.37 -6.61
CA SER A 83 2.58 6.76 -6.68
C SER A 83 1.87 6.23 -7.92
N CYS A 84 2.48 5.38 -8.74
CA CYS A 84 1.86 4.81 -9.93
C CYS A 84 2.71 3.63 -10.44
N CYS A 85 2.38 3.11 -11.62
CA CYS A 85 2.97 1.89 -12.16
C CYS A 85 3.83 2.11 -13.42
N SER A 86 3.92 3.34 -13.90
CA SER A 86 4.61 3.68 -15.14
C SER A 86 4.99 5.16 -15.17
N GLY A 87 5.88 5.55 -16.08
CA GLY A 87 6.27 6.95 -16.26
C GLY A 87 7.37 7.42 -15.33
N GLN A 88 7.60 8.75 -15.35
CA GLN A 88 8.65 9.45 -14.61
C GLN A 88 7.99 10.26 -13.50
N HIS A 89 7.85 9.64 -12.33
CA HIS A 89 7.18 10.23 -11.16
C HIS A 89 8.06 10.08 -9.92
N LEU A 90 9.22 10.74 -9.94
CA LEU A 90 10.03 10.88 -8.73
C LEU A 90 9.35 11.92 -7.81
N GLY A 91 9.01 11.49 -6.61
CA GLY A 91 8.28 12.28 -5.62
C GLY A 91 9.07 12.51 -4.34
N PRO A 92 8.56 13.34 -3.42
CA PRO A 92 9.21 13.59 -2.13
C PRO A 92 9.29 12.33 -1.26
N VAL A 93 8.36 11.38 -1.44
CA VAL A 93 8.28 10.13 -0.68
C VAL A 93 9.53 9.26 -0.89
N ASP A 94 10.11 9.29 -2.09
CA ASP A 94 11.34 8.55 -2.42
C ASP A 94 12.48 8.89 -1.46
N TYR A 95 12.77 10.18 -1.30
CA TYR A 95 13.88 10.64 -0.47
C TYR A 95 13.51 10.73 1.00
N PHE A 96 12.23 10.91 1.33
CA PHE A 96 11.73 10.76 2.69
C PHE A 96 12.03 9.36 3.24
N GLY A 97 11.59 8.30 2.54
CA GLY A 97 11.77 6.92 3.00
C GLY A 97 13.24 6.49 3.03
N ARG A 98 14.02 6.85 2.01
CA ARG A 98 15.49 6.61 1.97
C ARG A 98 16.21 7.28 3.14
N THR A 99 15.82 8.51 3.47
CA THR A 99 16.41 9.23 4.60
C THR A 99 16.05 8.56 5.93
N LEU A 100 14.81 8.09 6.09
CA LEU A 100 14.41 7.36 7.29
C LEU A 100 15.21 6.07 7.45
N VAL A 101 15.26 5.19 6.45
CA VAL A 101 16.00 3.92 6.58
C VAL A 101 17.48 4.15 6.82
N LYS A 102 18.08 5.21 6.25
CA LYS A 102 19.48 5.57 6.50
C LYS A 102 19.77 5.96 7.97
N ASN A 103 18.80 6.54 8.67
CA ASN A 103 19.01 7.10 10.00
C ASN A 103 18.32 6.32 11.13
N LEU A 104 17.41 5.40 10.81
CA LEU A 104 16.74 4.54 11.78
C LEU A 104 17.57 3.26 12.06
N PRO A 105 17.42 2.65 13.25
CA PRO A 105 18.07 1.38 13.56
C PRO A 105 17.82 0.30 12.51
N GLU A 106 18.78 -0.58 12.26
CA GLU A 106 18.72 -1.60 11.18
C GLU A 106 17.49 -2.52 11.27
N LYS A 107 16.98 -2.76 12.48
CA LYS A 107 15.76 -3.57 12.70
C LYS A 107 14.49 -2.92 12.17
N ILE A 108 14.49 -1.59 11.95
CA ILE A 108 13.30 -0.85 11.52
C ILE A 108 13.16 -0.90 10.01
N LYS A 109 11.97 -1.30 9.56
CA LYS A 109 11.48 -1.19 8.18
C LYS A 109 10.59 0.04 8.05
N VAL A 110 10.61 0.65 6.87
CA VAL A 110 9.79 1.81 6.53
C VAL A 110 8.89 1.42 5.37
N GLY A 111 7.58 1.53 5.58
CA GLY A 111 6.55 1.29 4.58
C GLY A 111 5.90 2.61 4.20
N VAL A 112 5.65 2.83 2.91
CA VAL A 112 4.86 3.96 2.43
C VAL A 112 3.65 3.48 1.65
N VAL A 113 2.52 4.16 1.83
CA VAL A 113 1.32 4.00 1.02
C VAL A 113 1.09 5.33 0.33
N VAL A 114 1.31 5.37 -0.99
CA VAL A 114 1.18 6.63 -1.75
C VAL A 114 -0.17 6.66 -2.46
N VAL A 115 -0.95 7.70 -2.20
CA VAL A 115 -2.26 7.95 -2.82
C VAL A 115 -2.29 9.38 -3.35
N ALA A 116 -1.90 9.57 -4.60
CA ALA A 116 -1.81 10.90 -5.18
C ALA A 116 -2.45 10.99 -6.56
N ILE A 117 -3.13 12.11 -6.82
CA ILE A 117 -3.86 12.36 -8.07
C ILE A 117 -3.52 13.76 -8.57
N ALA A 118 -2.85 13.86 -9.72
CA ALA A 118 -2.51 15.15 -10.31
C ALA A 118 -3.76 16.03 -10.53
N GLY A 119 -3.68 17.30 -10.15
CA GLY A 119 -4.74 18.29 -10.41
C GLY A 119 -6.01 18.15 -9.57
N CYS A 120 -6.09 17.16 -8.68
CA CYS A 120 -7.21 17.09 -7.74
C CYS A 120 -7.13 18.21 -6.69
N ASP A 121 -8.28 18.66 -6.22
CA ASP A 121 -8.40 19.46 -5.01
C ASP A 121 -8.80 18.59 -3.81
N ILE A 122 -8.94 19.23 -2.65
CA ILE A 122 -9.21 18.53 -1.39
C ILE A 122 -10.57 17.81 -1.37
N GLN A 123 -11.54 18.21 -2.19
CA GLN A 123 -12.90 17.65 -2.18
C GLN A 123 -12.93 16.18 -2.64
N LEU A 124 -11.97 15.76 -3.46
CA LEU A 124 -11.82 14.36 -3.86
C LEU A 124 -11.53 13.45 -2.66
N PHE A 125 -10.90 13.97 -1.59
CA PHE A 125 -10.58 13.21 -0.38
C PHE A 125 -11.62 13.39 0.74
N GLU A 126 -12.74 14.09 0.48
CA GLU A 126 -13.82 14.22 1.45
C GLU A 126 -14.58 12.91 1.59
N LYS A 127 -14.49 12.31 2.79
CA LYS A 127 -15.11 11.03 3.15
C LYS A 127 -16.56 10.87 2.69
N GLU A 128 -17.37 11.92 2.82
CA GLU A 128 -18.81 11.88 2.53
C GLU A 128 -19.16 12.36 1.11
N ASN A 129 -18.38 13.30 0.54
CA ASN A 129 -18.75 14.04 -0.66
C ASN A 129 -17.95 13.64 -1.92
N TYR A 130 -16.91 12.81 -1.80
CA TYR A 130 -16.03 12.47 -2.93
C TYR A 130 -16.78 11.96 -4.18
N LYS A 131 -17.93 11.31 -4.01
CA LYS A 131 -18.75 10.80 -5.13
C LYS A 131 -19.35 11.89 -6.01
N SER A 132 -19.50 13.10 -5.47
CA SER A 132 -19.99 14.27 -6.21
C SER A 132 -18.88 15.10 -6.84
N TYR A 133 -17.63 14.71 -6.61
CA TYR A 133 -16.46 15.36 -7.17
C TYR A 133 -16.49 15.35 -8.69
N ARG A 134 -16.32 16.53 -9.30
CA ARG A 134 -16.34 16.70 -10.75
C ARG A 134 -14.93 16.55 -11.31
N ALA A 135 -14.53 15.30 -11.50
CA ALA A 135 -13.22 14.96 -12.04
C ALA A 135 -13.07 15.40 -13.51
N GLU A 136 -12.02 16.16 -13.79
CA GLU A 136 -11.57 16.43 -15.15
C GLU A 136 -11.22 15.12 -15.89
N SER A 137 -11.31 15.10 -17.21
CA SER A 137 -11.14 13.87 -18.00
C SER A 137 -9.78 13.18 -17.77
N TYR A 138 -8.72 13.97 -17.56
CA TYR A 138 -7.36 13.46 -17.39
C TYR A 138 -7.12 12.72 -16.06
N MET A 139 -7.92 12.97 -15.02
CA MET A 139 -7.75 12.35 -13.69
C MET A 139 -8.63 11.13 -13.47
N GLN A 140 -9.65 10.90 -14.32
CA GLN A 140 -10.64 9.84 -14.13
C GLN A 140 -10.02 8.44 -14.11
N SER A 141 -9.05 8.17 -14.98
CA SER A 141 -8.37 6.86 -15.01
C SER A 141 -7.59 6.60 -13.71
N THR A 142 -6.85 7.59 -13.22
CA THR A 142 -6.11 7.50 -11.96
C THR A 142 -7.06 7.28 -10.78
N ILE A 143 -8.17 8.03 -10.71
CA ILE A 143 -9.21 7.85 -9.68
C ILE A 143 -9.78 6.41 -9.73
N GLN A 144 -10.05 5.88 -10.92
CA GLN A 144 -10.53 4.52 -11.10
C GLN A 144 -9.50 3.46 -10.70
N SER A 145 -8.20 3.71 -10.88
CA SER A 145 -7.15 2.80 -10.40
C SER A 145 -7.12 2.65 -8.88
N TYR A 146 -7.69 3.60 -8.14
CA TYR A 146 -7.93 3.50 -6.69
C TYR A 146 -9.30 2.89 -6.35
N GLY A 147 -10.12 2.53 -7.34
CA GLY A 147 -11.48 2.01 -7.14
C GLY A 147 -12.54 3.11 -7.07
N GLY A 148 -12.25 4.31 -7.56
CA GLY A 148 -13.16 5.45 -7.52
C GLY A 148 -13.23 6.17 -6.17
N ASN A 149 -12.44 5.71 -5.19
CA ASN A 149 -12.32 6.29 -3.85
C ASN A 149 -10.84 6.25 -3.44
N PRO A 150 -10.04 7.23 -3.90
CA PRO A 150 -8.65 7.34 -3.50
C PRO A 150 -8.50 7.57 -1.99
#